data_AF-A0A6N2HNT7-F1
#
_entry.id   AF-A0A6N2HNT7-F1
#
_cell.length_a   1.000
_cell.length_b   1.000
_cell.length_c   1.000
_cell.angle_alpha   90.00
_cell.angle_beta   90.00
_cell.angle_gamma   90.00
#
_symmetry.space_group_name_H-M   'P 1'
#
loop_
_entity.id
_entity.type
_entity.pdbx_description
1 polymer ?
#
loop_
_entity_poly.entity_id
_entity_poly.type
_entity_poly.pdbx_seq_one_letter_code
_entity_poly.pdbx_strand_id
1 'polypeptide(L)'
;MDAPAVVGELRRMHEEAEDPLVERMPADEELFGALLYAEKQAHALQARPLDVRKAAAMKRVQLWEFLREQAEVHQSRAIDDARNAGAQWAQLAPALAVAAPSAAYNKAKRLKAIELTDETPQARPVRRTPEAVLRAERRLILEQAAERRAQAAAQRRHQLLVPVADRLLNQRDGLVLDEDAEYWFEEIEAVLPNCRTPLQMVSLHRYLQAAVRSLNKVEQRTAHPVSLTEGARLALSAAAEFLNEERSDEAGSLAVER
;
A
#
# COMPACT_ATOMS: atom_id res chain seq x y z
N MET A 1 6.04 -20.61 0.93
CA MET A 1 6.91 -21.79 0.77
C MET A 1 7.87 -21.51 -0.37
N ASP A 2 9.14 -21.90 -0.23
CA ASP A 2 10.13 -21.80 -1.30
C ASP A 2 10.04 -23.05 -2.21
N ALA A 3 9.21 -22.98 -3.25
CA ALA A 3 8.95 -24.12 -4.12
C ALA A 3 10.19 -24.61 -4.89
N PRO A 4 11.05 -23.74 -5.46
CA PRO A 4 12.32 -24.17 -6.05
C PRO A 4 13.22 -24.94 -5.08
N ALA A 5 13.34 -24.50 -3.83
CA ALA A 5 14.13 -25.22 -2.82
C ALA A 5 13.58 -26.64 -2.54
N VAL A 6 12.25 -26.80 -2.51
CA VAL A 6 11.60 -28.11 -2.32
C VAL A 6 11.79 -29.01 -3.56
N VAL A 7 11.83 -28.44 -4.76
CA VAL A 7 12.16 -29.18 -5.99
C VAL A 7 13.63 -29.62 -5.98
N GLY A 8 14.56 -28.74 -5.60
CA GLY A 8 15.98 -29.09 -5.45
C GLY A 8 16.20 -30.18 -4.39
N GLU A 9 15.44 -30.17 -3.30
CA GLU A 9 15.43 -31.27 -2.32
C GLU A 9 14.92 -32.59 -2.90
N LEU A 10 13.88 -32.57 -3.73
CA LEU A 10 13.42 -33.77 -4.43
C LEU A 10 14.47 -34.28 -5.43
N ARG A 11 15.11 -33.37 -6.18
CA ARG A 11 16.19 -33.74 -7.11
C ARG A 11 17.31 -34.46 -6.39
N ARG A 12 17.82 -33.91 -5.29
CA ARG A 12 18.85 -34.56 -4.46
C ARG A 12 18.43 -35.96 -4.00
N MET A 13 17.18 -36.15 -3.60
CA MET A 13 16.68 -37.49 -3.22
C MET A 13 16.70 -38.48 -4.40
N HIS A 14 16.46 -38.02 -5.63
CA HIS A 14 16.55 -38.85 -6.84
C HIS A 14 18.00 -39.08 -7.29
N GLU A 15 18.88 -38.10 -7.14
CA GLU A 15 20.32 -38.23 -7.40
C GLU A 15 20.96 -39.24 -6.43
N GLU A 16 20.70 -39.07 -5.13
CA GLU A 16 21.11 -40.02 -4.10
C GLU A 16 20.53 -41.40 -4.37
N ALA A 17 19.34 -41.47 -4.97
CA ALA A 17 18.67 -42.70 -5.38
C ALA A 17 19.35 -43.44 -6.55
N GLU A 18 20.33 -42.82 -7.21
CA GLU A 18 20.90 -43.28 -8.47
C GLU A 18 19.81 -43.49 -9.54
N ASP A 19 18.79 -42.60 -9.54
CA ASP A 19 17.75 -42.61 -10.57
C ASP A 19 18.38 -42.35 -11.95
N PRO A 20 18.33 -43.33 -12.88
CA PRO A 20 19.02 -43.23 -14.17
C PRO A 20 18.46 -42.13 -15.07
N LEU A 21 17.30 -41.55 -14.72
CA LEU A 21 16.65 -40.50 -15.50
C LEU A 21 16.73 -39.12 -14.85
N VAL A 22 17.46 -38.96 -13.74
CA VAL A 22 17.47 -37.70 -12.96
C VAL A 22 17.99 -36.50 -13.76
N GLU A 23 18.91 -36.72 -14.70
CA GLU A 23 19.40 -35.70 -15.64
C GLU A 23 18.29 -35.14 -16.56
N ARG A 24 17.15 -35.84 -16.69
CA ARG A 24 15.98 -35.38 -17.46
C ARG A 24 14.95 -34.67 -16.58
N MET A 25 15.22 -34.52 -15.27
CA MET A 25 14.33 -33.81 -14.36
C MET A 25 14.35 -32.30 -14.69
N PRO A 26 13.19 -31.69 -15.00
CA PRO A 26 13.04 -30.25 -15.30
C PRO A 26 13.66 -29.35 -14.24
N ALA A 27 14.02 -28.12 -14.61
CA ALA A 27 14.70 -27.17 -13.71
C ALA A 27 13.85 -26.87 -12.45
N ASP A 28 14.50 -26.37 -11.39
CA ASP A 28 13.85 -26.17 -10.10
C ASP A 28 12.71 -25.14 -10.15
N GLU A 29 12.77 -24.21 -11.12
CA GLU A 29 11.74 -23.22 -11.42
C GLU A 29 10.58 -23.79 -12.25
N GLU A 30 10.78 -24.90 -12.96
CA GLU A 30 9.78 -25.58 -13.79
C GLU A 30 8.92 -26.54 -12.96
N LEU A 31 8.28 -25.99 -11.93
CA LEU A 31 7.64 -26.73 -10.85
C LEU A 31 6.68 -27.84 -11.32
N PHE A 32 5.79 -27.54 -12.26
CA PHE A 32 4.83 -28.52 -12.77
C PHE A 32 5.53 -29.70 -13.45
N GLY A 33 6.57 -29.42 -14.25
CA GLY A 33 7.36 -30.45 -14.92
C GLY A 33 8.15 -31.31 -13.94
N ALA A 34 8.81 -30.68 -12.97
CA ALA A 34 9.59 -31.37 -11.94
C ALA A 34 8.71 -32.30 -11.08
N LEU A 35 7.49 -31.87 -10.80
CA LEU A 35 6.52 -32.65 -10.05
C LEU A 35 6.02 -33.87 -10.85
N LEU A 36 5.65 -33.69 -12.13
CA LEU A 36 5.28 -34.80 -13.01
C LEU A 36 6.42 -35.82 -13.17
N TYR A 37 7.67 -35.35 -13.22
CA TYR A 37 8.85 -36.20 -13.19
C TYR A 37 8.89 -37.03 -11.89
N ALA A 38 8.82 -36.38 -10.73
CA ALA A 38 8.92 -37.02 -9.42
C ALA A 38 7.77 -38.01 -9.14
N GLU A 39 6.60 -37.79 -9.74
CA GLU A 39 5.51 -38.76 -9.74
C GLU A 39 5.81 -39.99 -10.59
N LYS A 40 6.24 -39.77 -11.83
CA LYS A 40 6.58 -40.85 -12.76
C LYS A 40 7.73 -41.72 -12.26
N GLN A 41 8.74 -41.10 -11.64
CA GLN A 41 9.93 -41.78 -11.13
C GLN A 41 9.84 -42.14 -9.64
N ALA A 42 8.65 -42.09 -9.04
CA ALA A 42 8.48 -42.45 -7.63
C ALA A 42 9.02 -43.85 -7.28
N HIS A 43 9.03 -44.75 -8.26
CA HIS A 43 9.54 -46.11 -8.11
C HIS A 43 11.07 -46.16 -7.94
N ALA A 44 11.83 -45.20 -8.48
CA ALA A 44 13.28 -45.13 -8.31
C ALA A 44 13.68 -45.00 -6.82
N LEU A 45 12.79 -44.42 -6.01
CA LEU A 45 12.99 -44.30 -4.57
C LEU A 45 12.63 -45.57 -3.79
N GLN A 46 12.12 -46.64 -4.41
CA GLN A 46 11.63 -47.84 -3.70
C GLN A 46 12.71 -48.54 -2.88
N ALA A 47 13.94 -48.56 -3.37
CA ALA A 47 15.10 -49.15 -2.69
C ALA A 47 15.60 -48.29 -1.51
N ARG A 48 15.09 -47.06 -1.36
CA ARG A 48 15.50 -46.15 -0.29
C ARG A 48 14.78 -46.45 1.03
N PRO A 49 15.37 -46.05 2.18
CA PRO A 49 14.73 -46.18 3.48
C PRO A 49 13.31 -45.60 3.50
N LEU A 50 12.43 -46.19 4.32
CA LEU A 50 11.03 -45.79 4.40
C LEU A 50 10.85 -44.30 4.67
N ASP A 51 11.69 -43.69 5.50
CA ASP A 51 11.58 -42.28 5.87
C ASP A 51 11.91 -41.33 4.70
N VAL A 52 12.86 -41.71 3.84
CA VAL A 52 13.18 -40.96 2.60
C VAL A 52 11.99 -41.01 1.64
N ARG A 53 11.38 -42.19 1.48
CA ARG A 53 10.18 -42.36 0.63
C ARG A 53 9.00 -41.54 1.15
N LYS A 54 8.79 -41.53 2.47
CA LYS A 54 7.76 -40.70 3.12
C LYS A 54 8.03 -39.22 2.91
N ALA A 55 9.28 -38.77 3.11
CA ALA A 55 9.67 -37.38 2.91
C ALA A 55 9.43 -36.93 1.46
N ALA A 56 9.85 -37.72 0.48
CA ALA A 56 9.62 -37.43 -0.94
C ALA A 56 8.11 -37.40 -1.30
N ALA A 57 7.31 -38.29 -0.74
CA ALA A 57 5.85 -38.25 -0.91
C ALA A 57 5.22 -36.99 -0.30
N MET A 58 5.63 -36.61 0.92
CA MET A 58 5.14 -35.39 1.57
C MET A 58 5.54 -34.13 0.81
N LYS A 59 6.74 -34.06 0.24
CA LYS A 59 7.18 -32.95 -0.61
C LYS A 59 6.34 -32.82 -1.87
N ARG A 60 6.00 -33.92 -2.54
CA ARG A 60 5.08 -33.90 -3.69
C ARG A 60 3.68 -33.40 -3.30
N VAL A 61 3.16 -33.80 -2.13
CA VAL A 61 1.89 -33.27 -1.61
C VAL A 61 1.96 -31.76 -1.38
N GLN A 62 3.03 -31.26 -0.77
CA GLN A 62 3.24 -29.83 -0.53
C GLN A 62 3.32 -29.04 -1.84
N LEU A 63 4.04 -29.55 -2.83
CA LEU A 63 4.18 -28.90 -4.12
C LEU A 63 2.86 -28.90 -4.93
N TRP A 64 2.06 -29.97 -4.85
CA TRP A 64 0.70 -29.99 -5.43
C TRP A 64 -0.24 -28.98 -4.77
N GLU A 65 -0.20 -28.88 -3.44
CA GLU A 65 -0.99 -27.90 -2.71
C GLU A 65 -0.63 -26.48 -3.15
N PHE A 66 0.66 -26.18 -3.24
CA PHE A 66 1.13 -24.88 -3.70
C PHE A 66 0.74 -24.59 -5.15
N LEU A 67 0.87 -25.56 -6.06
CA LEU A 67 0.39 -25.41 -7.44
C LEU A 67 -1.11 -25.13 -7.48
N ARG A 68 -1.91 -25.79 -6.63
CA ARG A 68 -3.34 -25.51 -6.52
C ARG A 68 -3.59 -24.09 -6.06
N GLU A 69 -2.92 -23.63 -5.01
CA GLU A 69 -3.04 -22.24 -4.52
C GLU A 69 -2.69 -21.22 -5.61
N GLN A 70 -1.58 -21.42 -6.33
CA GLN A 70 -1.19 -20.55 -7.45
C GLN A 70 -2.21 -20.59 -8.60
N ALA A 71 -2.70 -21.78 -8.95
CA ALA A 71 -3.71 -21.95 -9.99
C ALA A 71 -5.02 -21.23 -9.65
N GLU A 72 -5.42 -21.21 -8.37
CA GLU A 72 -6.61 -20.47 -7.92
C GLU A 72 -6.44 -18.95 -8.08
N VAL A 73 -5.24 -18.41 -7.81
CA VAL A 73 -4.93 -16.99 -8.05
C VAL A 73 -4.97 -16.65 -9.54
N HIS A 74 -4.29 -17.44 -10.38
CA HIS A 74 -4.32 -17.22 -11.83
C HIS A 74 -5.73 -17.39 -12.42
N GLN A 75 -6.53 -18.33 -11.90
CA GLN A 75 -7.92 -18.48 -12.29
C GLN A 75 -8.77 -17.27 -11.88
N SER A 76 -8.52 -16.65 -10.71
CA SER A 76 -9.18 -15.38 -10.31
C SER A 76 -8.91 -14.27 -11.32
N ARG A 77 -7.64 -14.04 -11.67
CA ARG A 77 -7.25 -13.01 -12.65
C ARG A 77 -7.86 -13.25 -14.03
N ALA A 78 -7.82 -14.49 -14.51
CA ALA A 78 -8.42 -14.85 -15.80
C ALA A 78 -9.94 -14.62 -15.82
N ILE A 79 -10.63 -14.82 -14.68
CA ILE A 79 -12.06 -14.48 -14.56
C ILE A 79 -12.24 -12.96 -14.67
N ASP A 80 -11.45 -12.16 -13.95
CA ASP A 80 -11.53 -10.70 -14.01
C ASP A 80 -11.26 -10.17 -15.43
N ASP A 81 -10.25 -10.70 -16.12
CA ASP A 81 -9.95 -10.35 -17.52
C ASP A 81 -11.13 -10.67 -18.44
N ALA A 82 -11.72 -11.86 -18.30
CA ALA A 82 -12.90 -12.23 -19.08
C ALA A 82 -14.11 -11.32 -18.78
N ARG A 83 -14.31 -10.94 -17.51
CA ARG A 83 -15.37 -10.01 -17.10
C ARG A 83 -15.14 -8.61 -17.68
N ASN A 84 -13.90 -8.13 -17.69
CA ASN A 84 -13.52 -6.84 -18.28
C ASN A 84 -13.69 -6.83 -19.80
N ALA A 85 -13.48 -7.97 -20.46
CA ALA A 85 -13.78 -8.17 -21.88
C ALA A 85 -15.29 -8.32 -22.18
N GLY A 86 -16.16 -8.21 -21.16
CA GLY A 86 -17.61 -8.24 -21.31
C GLY A 86 -18.23 -9.64 -21.25
N ALA A 87 -17.48 -10.68 -20.91
CA ALA A 87 -18.03 -12.03 -20.78
C ALA A 87 -19.12 -12.07 -19.70
N GLN A 88 -20.25 -12.72 -19.99
CA GLN A 88 -21.34 -12.90 -19.05
C GLN A 88 -21.10 -14.11 -18.13
N TRP A 89 -21.71 -14.11 -16.94
CA TRP A 89 -21.58 -15.24 -16.00
C TRP A 89 -22.09 -16.56 -16.56
N ALA A 90 -23.06 -16.54 -17.49
CA ALA A 90 -23.52 -17.73 -18.20
C ALA A 90 -22.44 -18.33 -19.11
N GLN A 91 -21.58 -17.51 -19.71
CA GLN A 91 -20.46 -17.97 -20.55
C GLN A 91 -19.32 -18.51 -19.68
N LEU A 92 -19.13 -17.96 -18.47
CA LEU A 92 -18.10 -18.41 -17.52
C LEU A 92 -18.49 -19.68 -16.76
N ALA A 93 -19.78 -19.98 -16.61
CA ALA A 93 -20.25 -21.17 -15.89
C ALA A 93 -19.61 -22.49 -16.37
N PRO A 94 -19.61 -22.83 -17.68
CA PRO A 94 -18.95 -24.04 -18.15
C PRO A 94 -17.43 -23.99 -17.96
N ALA A 95 -16.78 -22.85 -18.22
CA ALA A 95 -15.34 -22.68 -18.05
C ALA A 95 -14.88 -22.84 -16.59
N LEU A 96 -15.75 -22.49 -15.64
CA LEU A 96 -15.53 -22.65 -14.20
C LEU A 96 -16.05 -23.99 -13.66
N ALA A 97 -16.48 -24.91 -14.54
CA ALA A 97 -17.03 -26.22 -14.17
C ALA A 97 -18.18 -26.13 -13.16
N VAL A 98 -19.12 -25.20 -13.39
CA VAL A 98 -20.33 -25.02 -12.56
C VAL A 98 -21.58 -24.96 -13.43
N ALA A 99 -22.70 -25.44 -12.89
CA ALA A 99 -23.93 -25.62 -13.67
C ALA A 99 -24.74 -24.34 -13.90
N ALA A 100 -24.49 -23.27 -13.14
CA ALA A 100 -25.33 -22.06 -13.16
C ALA A 100 -24.51 -20.76 -13.13
N PRO A 101 -25.02 -19.66 -13.73
CA PRO A 101 -24.37 -18.35 -13.68
C PRO A 101 -24.16 -17.82 -12.25
N SER A 102 -25.12 -18.07 -11.36
CA SER A 102 -25.00 -17.70 -9.93
C SER A 102 -23.90 -18.49 -9.22
N ALA A 103 -23.73 -19.76 -9.56
CA ALA A 103 -22.63 -20.58 -9.05
C ALA A 103 -21.27 -20.10 -9.58
N ALA A 104 -21.21 -19.61 -10.83
CA ALA A 104 -20.02 -19.02 -11.42
C ALA A 104 -19.61 -17.75 -10.67
N TYR A 105 -20.56 -16.86 -10.42
CA TYR A 105 -20.36 -15.66 -9.60
C TYR A 105 -19.87 -16.00 -8.18
N ASN A 106 -20.51 -16.97 -7.50
CA ASN A 106 -20.12 -17.38 -6.16
C ASN A 106 -18.75 -18.06 -6.12
N LYS A 107 -18.38 -18.82 -7.15
CA LYS A 107 -17.04 -19.41 -7.28
C LYS A 107 -15.99 -18.32 -7.51
N ALA A 108 -16.25 -17.38 -8.42
CA ALA A 108 -15.38 -16.23 -8.67
C ALA A 108 -15.14 -15.42 -7.39
N LYS A 109 -16.19 -15.11 -6.63
CA LYS A 109 -16.05 -14.43 -5.32
C LYS A 109 -15.19 -15.20 -4.32
N ARG A 110 -15.33 -16.53 -4.26
CA ARG A 110 -14.51 -17.36 -3.37
C ARG A 110 -13.05 -17.38 -3.81
N LEU A 111 -12.77 -17.39 -5.11
CA LEU A 111 -11.42 -17.32 -5.64
C LEU A 111 -10.79 -15.95 -5.38
N LYS A 112 -11.55 -14.86 -5.56
CA LYS A 112 -11.09 -13.50 -5.26
C LYS A 112 -10.75 -13.27 -3.79
N ALA A 113 -11.40 -14.02 -2.88
CA ALA A 113 -11.05 -14.01 -1.47
C ALA A 113 -9.64 -14.53 -1.18
N ILE A 114 -9.04 -15.30 -2.08
CA ILE A 114 -7.67 -15.83 -1.96
C ILE A 114 -6.65 -14.70 -2.21
N GLU A 115 -6.99 -13.73 -3.06
CA GLU A 115 -6.14 -12.56 -3.34
C GLU A 115 -6.18 -11.52 -2.21
N LEU A 116 -7.24 -11.53 -1.39
CA LEU A 116 -7.36 -10.68 -0.19
C LEU A 116 -6.49 -11.26 0.94
N THR A 117 -5.20 -10.99 0.86
CA THR A 117 -4.25 -11.25 1.94
C THR A 117 -4.19 -10.00 2.82
N ASP A 118 -4.39 -10.15 4.15
CA ASP A 118 -4.13 -9.05 5.10
C ASP A 118 -2.63 -8.70 5.00
N GLU A 119 -2.29 -7.51 4.51
CA GLU A 119 -0.91 -6.99 4.46
C GLU A 119 -0.44 -6.50 5.85
N THR A 120 -0.66 -7.29 6.89
CA THR A 120 -0.09 -7.03 8.22
C THR A 120 0.87 -8.15 8.62
N PRO A 121 1.97 -7.87 9.35
CA PRO A 121 2.99 -8.86 9.74
C PRO A 121 2.47 -10.03 10.62
N GLN A 122 1.19 -10.02 10.98
CA GLN A 122 0.52 -11.00 11.86
C GLN A 122 -0.72 -11.63 11.18
N ALA A 123 -0.80 -11.58 9.86
CA ALA A 123 -1.93 -12.04 9.08
C ALA A 123 -2.27 -13.51 9.34
N ARG A 124 -3.37 -13.74 10.07
CA ARG A 124 -4.06 -15.02 10.05
C ARG A 124 -4.83 -15.10 8.73
N PRO A 125 -4.73 -16.20 7.97
CA PRO A 125 -5.45 -16.35 6.71
C PRO A 125 -6.94 -16.09 6.92
N VAL A 126 -7.50 -15.18 6.11
CA VAL A 126 -8.92 -14.82 6.16
C VAL A 126 -9.73 -16.10 5.97
N ARG A 127 -10.63 -16.38 6.93
CA ARG A 127 -11.47 -17.58 6.86
C ARG A 127 -12.29 -17.55 5.56
N ARG A 128 -12.32 -18.69 4.87
CA ARG A 128 -13.00 -18.92 3.57
C ARG A 128 -14.53 -18.86 3.66
N THR A 129 -15.12 -17.75 4.14
CA THR A 129 -16.59 -17.54 4.18
C THR A 129 -17.00 -16.24 3.47
N PRO A 130 -18.08 -16.23 2.67
CA PRO A 130 -18.54 -15.03 1.94
C PRO A 130 -18.77 -13.79 2.83
N GLU A 131 -19.18 -13.98 4.07
CA GLU A 131 -19.40 -12.90 5.03
C GLU A 131 -18.09 -12.29 5.59
N ALA A 132 -17.02 -13.09 5.66
CA ALA A 132 -15.69 -12.59 6.03
C ALA A 132 -15.11 -11.76 4.87
N VAL A 133 -15.36 -12.18 3.63
CA VAL A 133 -14.99 -11.45 2.41
C VAL A 133 -15.68 -10.09 2.35
N LEU A 134 -17.00 -10.04 2.54
CA LEU A 134 -17.73 -8.76 2.55
C LEU A 134 -17.25 -7.80 3.64
N ARG A 135 -16.80 -8.32 4.79
CA ARG A 135 -16.23 -7.52 5.88
C ARG A 135 -14.83 -7.00 5.52
N ALA A 136 -13.98 -7.82 4.91
CA ALA A 136 -12.66 -7.42 4.43
C ALA A 136 -12.76 -6.38 3.30
N GLU A 137 -13.64 -6.60 2.31
CA GLU A 137 -13.92 -5.64 1.23
C GLU A 137 -14.40 -4.30 1.79
N ARG A 138 -15.34 -4.31 2.75
CA ARG A 138 -15.80 -3.07 3.40
C ARG A 138 -14.69 -2.35 4.13
N ARG A 139 -13.81 -3.08 4.82
CA ARG A 139 -12.66 -2.49 5.52
C ARG A 139 -11.70 -1.83 4.52
N LEU A 140 -11.33 -2.53 3.45
CA LEU A 140 -10.46 -1.98 2.41
C LEU A 140 -11.07 -0.75 1.73
N ILE A 141 -12.38 -0.77 1.43
CA ILE A 141 -13.09 0.39 0.87
C ILE A 141 -13.07 1.57 1.85
N LEU A 142 -13.26 1.32 3.14
CA LEU A 142 -13.20 2.36 4.17
C LEU A 142 -11.79 2.93 4.32
N GLU A 143 -10.77 2.09 4.31
CA GLU A 143 -9.36 2.49 4.37
C GLU A 143 -8.97 3.31 3.14
N GLN A 144 -9.29 2.84 1.93
CA GLN A 144 -9.04 3.60 0.70
C GLN A 144 -9.84 4.91 0.63
N ALA A 145 -11.04 4.95 1.21
CA ALA A 145 -11.82 6.17 1.31
C ALA A 145 -11.20 7.14 2.34
N ALA A 146 -10.68 6.63 3.45
CA ALA A 146 -9.95 7.41 4.45
C ALA A 146 -8.66 7.98 3.85
N GLU A 147 -7.88 7.17 3.13
CA GLU A 147 -6.65 7.59 2.47
C GLU A 147 -6.93 8.65 1.40
N ARG A 148 -7.95 8.45 0.56
CA ARG A 148 -8.37 9.46 -0.43
C ARG A 148 -8.81 10.77 0.24
N ARG A 149 -9.52 10.71 1.37
CA ARG A 149 -9.90 11.92 2.13
C ARG A 149 -8.66 12.61 2.71
N ALA A 150 -7.71 11.85 3.24
CA ALA A 150 -6.46 12.39 3.78
C ALA A 150 -5.61 13.06 2.68
N GLN A 151 -5.47 12.41 1.53
CA GLN A 151 -4.77 12.97 0.37
C GLN A 151 -5.47 14.24 -0.17
N ALA A 152 -6.80 14.24 -0.29
CA ALA A 152 -7.55 15.41 -0.72
C ALA A 152 -7.44 16.57 0.29
N ALA A 153 -7.43 16.28 1.60
CA ALA A 153 -7.19 17.28 2.63
C ALA A 153 -5.78 17.87 2.54
N ALA A 154 -4.76 17.03 2.37
CA ALA A 154 -3.37 17.48 2.18
C ALA A 154 -3.21 18.34 0.92
N GLN A 155 -3.83 17.96 -0.19
CA GLN A 155 -3.81 18.75 -1.43
C GLN A 155 -4.47 20.12 -1.27
N ARG A 156 -5.62 20.20 -0.58
CA ARG A 156 -6.27 21.48 -0.28
C ARG A 156 -5.38 22.38 0.57
N ARG A 157 -4.71 21.84 1.59
CA ARG A 157 -3.75 22.60 2.41
C ARG A 157 -2.59 23.14 1.58
N HIS A 158 -2.00 22.29 0.73
CA HIS A 158 -0.93 22.72 -0.18
C HIS A 158 -1.36 23.82 -1.15
N GLN A 159 -2.61 23.78 -1.63
CA GLN A 159 -3.17 24.81 -2.50
C GLN A 159 -3.33 26.17 -1.80
N LEU A 160 -3.59 26.17 -0.48
CA LEU A 160 -3.77 27.39 0.32
C LEU A 160 -2.44 27.95 0.86
N LEU A 161 -1.45 27.10 1.10
CA LEU A 161 -0.15 27.51 1.65
C LEU A 161 0.56 28.58 0.81
N VAL A 162 0.63 28.37 -0.51
CA VAL A 162 1.34 29.30 -1.41
C VAL A 162 0.68 30.68 -1.46
N PRO A 163 -0.65 30.82 -1.70
CA PRO A 163 -1.32 32.11 -1.63
C PRO A 163 -1.21 32.82 -0.28
N VAL A 164 -1.25 32.08 0.83
CA VAL A 164 -1.12 32.66 2.18
C VAL A 164 0.28 33.21 2.41
N ALA A 165 1.31 32.44 2.06
CA ALA A 165 2.71 32.87 2.17
C ALA A 165 3.01 34.07 1.25
N ASP A 166 2.53 34.04 0.00
CA ASP A 166 2.65 35.14 -0.95
C ASP A 166 1.98 36.42 -0.43
N ARG A 167 0.75 36.30 0.10
CA ARG A 167 0.03 37.44 0.66
C ARG A 167 0.73 38.06 1.87
N LEU A 168 1.31 37.23 2.74
CA LEU A 168 2.07 37.71 3.90
C LEU A 168 3.35 38.41 3.46
N LEU A 169 4.08 37.84 2.50
CA LEU A 169 5.31 38.42 1.95
C LEU A 169 5.03 39.78 1.27
N ASN A 170 3.93 39.88 0.52
CA ASN A 170 3.49 41.12 -0.12
C ASN A 170 3.06 42.23 0.87
N GLN A 171 2.91 41.92 2.16
CA GLN A 171 2.58 42.88 3.21
C GLN A 171 3.76 43.13 4.17
N ARG A 172 4.98 42.70 3.80
CA ARG A 172 6.20 42.85 4.61
C ARG A 172 6.41 44.27 5.12
N ASP A 173 6.23 45.28 4.27
CA ASP A 173 6.42 46.70 4.62
C ASP A 173 5.40 47.23 5.65
N GLY A 174 4.27 46.54 5.80
CA GLY A 174 3.24 46.85 6.79
C GLY A 174 3.44 46.14 8.13
N LEU A 175 4.55 45.42 8.32
CA LEU A 175 4.85 44.65 9.52
C LEU A 175 6.06 45.21 10.26
N VAL A 176 5.98 45.23 11.59
CA VAL A 176 7.14 45.47 12.45
C VAL A 176 7.93 44.17 12.56
N LEU A 177 9.10 44.14 11.93
CA LEU A 177 9.99 42.98 11.93
C LEU A 177 11.14 43.18 12.94
N ASP A 178 11.55 42.10 13.57
CA ASP A 178 12.86 42.00 14.22
C ASP A 178 13.77 41.07 13.41
N GLU A 179 15.03 40.92 13.83
CA GLU A 179 16.04 40.12 13.11
C GLU A 179 15.56 38.69 12.82
N ASP A 180 14.87 38.06 13.77
CA ASP A 180 14.30 36.72 13.59
C ASP A 180 13.19 36.73 12.53
N ALA A 181 12.27 37.71 12.57
CA ALA A 181 11.21 37.82 11.60
C ALA A 181 11.75 38.14 10.19
N GLU A 182 12.74 39.03 10.07
CA GLU A 182 13.40 39.33 8.79
C GLU A 182 14.02 38.08 8.15
N TYR A 183 14.76 37.30 8.94
CA TYR A 183 15.36 36.05 8.49
C TYR A 183 14.32 35.07 7.90
N TRP A 184 13.19 34.85 8.58
CA TRP A 184 12.18 33.92 8.08
C TRP A 184 11.46 34.44 6.82
N PHE A 185 11.30 35.75 6.68
CA PHE A 185 10.73 36.33 5.47
C PHE A 185 11.66 36.14 4.25
N GLU A 186 12.97 36.22 4.44
CA GLU A 186 13.96 35.92 3.39
C GLU A 186 13.91 34.44 2.96
N GLU A 187 13.78 33.51 3.91
CA GLU A 187 13.63 32.08 3.61
C GLU A 187 12.32 31.78 2.85
N ILE A 188 11.22 32.45 3.20
CA ILE A 188 9.94 32.37 2.47
C ILE A 188 10.13 32.89 1.05
N GLU A 189 10.71 34.07 0.88
CA GLU A 189 10.97 34.70 -0.42
C GLU A 189 11.84 33.82 -1.33
N ALA A 190 12.85 33.15 -0.77
CA ALA A 190 13.72 32.25 -1.53
C ALA A 190 12.99 31.01 -2.06
N VAL A 191 12.07 30.44 -1.28
CA VAL A 191 11.40 29.18 -1.62
C VAL A 191 10.13 29.38 -2.44
N LEU A 192 9.39 30.46 -2.22
CA LEU A 192 8.07 30.70 -2.79
C LEU A 192 8.02 30.60 -4.33
N PRO A 193 8.94 31.19 -5.12
CA PRO A 193 8.89 31.16 -6.59
C PRO A 193 9.01 29.75 -7.18
N ASN A 194 9.66 28.84 -6.46
CA ASN A 194 9.99 27.49 -6.91
C ASN A 194 9.23 26.40 -6.14
N CYS A 195 8.23 26.74 -5.33
CA CYS A 195 7.51 25.80 -4.47
C CYS A 195 6.61 24.85 -5.29
N ARG A 196 7.20 23.77 -5.82
CA ARG A 196 6.53 22.79 -6.68
C ARG A 196 6.68 21.35 -6.19
N THR A 197 7.67 21.09 -5.36
CA THR A 197 7.95 19.75 -4.82
C THR A 197 7.40 19.60 -3.40
N PRO A 198 7.06 18.36 -2.96
CA PRO A 198 6.59 18.12 -1.60
C PRO A 198 7.57 18.62 -0.53
N LEU A 199 8.88 18.47 -0.78
CA LEU A 199 9.92 18.94 0.15
C LEU A 199 9.89 20.47 0.29
N GLN A 200 9.72 21.21 -0.81
CA GLN A 200 9.62 22.67 -0.77
C GLN A 200 8.33 23.13 -0.07
N MET A 201 7.23 22.40 -0.23
CA MET A 201 5.98 22.70 0.48
C MET A 201 6.13 22.54 2.00
N VAL A 202 6.82 21.48 2.45
CA VAL A 202 7.15 21.28 3.88
C VAL A 202 8.07 22.38 4.40
N SER A 203 9.10 22.77 3.63
CA SER A 203 9.99 23.88 4.00
C SER A 203 9.24 25.21 4.10
N LEU A 204 8.43 25.54 3.10
CA LEU A 204 7.63 26.77 3.08
C LEU A 204 6.67 26.85 4.27
N HIS A 205 6.00 25.74 4.58
CA HIS A 205 5.15 25.63 5.77
C HIS A 205 5.92 25.92 7.06
N ARG A 206 7.08 25.29 7.23
CA ARG A 206 7.92 25.49 8.42
C ARG A 206 8.40 26.93 8.55
N TYR A 207 8.77 27.57 7.45
CA TYR A 207 9.21 28.97 7.43
C TYR A 207 8.06 29.91 7.74
N LEU A 208 6.88 29.69 7.16
CA LEU A 208 5.67 30.45 7.49
C LEU A 208 5.32 30.34 8.98
N GLN A 209 5.39 29.14 9.55
CA GLN A 209 5.18 28.94 10.98
C GLN A 209 6.22 29.65 11.85
N ALA A 210 7.48 29.68 11.41
CA ALA A 210 8.54 30.38 12.11
C ALA A 210 8.36 31.91 12.06
N ALA A 211 8.02 32.46 10.89
CA ALA A 211 7.71 33.87 10.69
C ALA A 211 6.54 34.33 11.59
N VAL A 212 5.41 33.61 11.59
CA VAL A 212 4.25 33.94 12.44
C VAL A 212 4.61 33.88 13.92
N ARG A 213 5.42 32.89 14.34
CA ARG A 213 5.89 32.82 15.74
C ARG A 213 6.79 33.98 16.12
N SER A 214 7.70 34.41 15.24
CA SER A 214 8.58 35.55 15.50
C SER A 214 7.76 36.84 15.61
N LEU A 215 6.81 37.07 14.70
CA LEU A 215 5.89 38.22 14.78
C LEU A 215 5.09 38.22 16.09
N ASN A 216 4.53 37.09 16.51
CA ASN A 216 3.81 36.99 17.78
C ASN A 216 4.72 37.29 18.99
N LYS A 217 5.99 36.90 18.95
CA LYS A 217 6.96 37.24 20.01
C LYS A 217 7.26 38.74 20.06
N VAL A 218 7.38 39.39 18.90
CA VAL A 218 7.57 40.85 18.82
C VAL A 218 6.38 41.55 19.48
N GLU A 219 5.16 41.19 19.10
CA GLU A 219 3.93 41.76 19.67
C GLU A 219 3.86 41.57 21.19
N GLN A 220 4.22 40.38 21.69
CA GLN A 220 4.27 40.10 23.13
C GLN A 220 5.33 40.94 23.87
N ARG A 221 6.51 41.14 23.26
CA ARG A 221 7.61 41.90 23.86
C ARG A 221 7.33 43.40 23.89
N THR A 222 6.73 43.94 22.84
CA THR A 222 6.50 45.39 22.70
C THR A 222 5.15 45.82 23.25
N ALA A 223 4.20 44.89 23.45
CA ALA A 223 2.80 45.17 23.79
C ALA A 223 2.09 46.09 22.78
N HIS A 224 2.59 46.11 21.53
CA HIS A 224 2.03 46.89 20.42
C HIS A 224 1.75 45.97 19.23
N PRO A 225 0.67 46.22 18.46
CA PRO A 225 0.38 45.45 17.26
C PRO A 225 1.54 45.48 16.27
N VAL A 226 1.92 44.31 15.76
CA VAL A 226 2.97 44.16 14.74
C VAL A 226 2.50 44.55 13.34
N SER A 227 1.19 44.59 13.11
CA SER A 227 0.60 45.04 11.85
C SER A 227 0.31 46.55 11.88
N LEU A 228 1.03 47.31 11.06
CA LEU A 228 0.87 48.76 10.92
C LEU A 228 -0.25 49.13 9.93
N THR A 229 -0.63 48.20 9.06
CA THR A 229 -1.69 48.38 8.06
C THR A 229 -2.76 47.31 8.20
N GLU A 230 -3.96 47.64 7.73
CA GLU A 230 -5.07 46.69 7.68
C GLU A 230 -4.75 45.49 6.77
N GLY A 231 -4.01 45.71 5.67
CA GLY A 231 -3.54 44.65 4.78
C GLY A 231 -2.61 43.66 5.48
N ALA A 232 -1.63 44.17 6.25
CA ALA A 232 -0.72 43.34 7.04
C ALA A 232 -1.44 42.56 8.14
N ARG A 233 -2.43 43.19 8.79
CA ARG A 233 -3.27 42.54 9.81
C ARG A 233 -4.04 41.36 9.23
N LEU A 234 -4.69 41.57 8.07
CA LEU A 234 -5.45 40.51 7.38
C LEU A 234 -4.55 39.38 6.88
N ALA A 235 -3.36 39.70 6.36
CA ALA A 235 -2.41 38.68 5.91
C ALA A 235 -1.86 37.85 7.08
N LEU A 236 -1.53 38.48 8.20
CA LEU A 236 -1.10 37.81 9.42
C LEU A 236 -2.19 36.93 10.02
N SER A 237 -3.44 37.43 10.07
CA SER A 237 -4.61 36.65 10.53
C SER A 237 -4.81 35.40 9.67
N ALA A 238 -4.78 35.54 8.34
CA ALA A 238 -4.94 34.42 7.43
C ALA A 238 -3.82 33.36 7.59
N ALA A 239 -2.58 33.80 7.82
CA ALA A 239 -1.46 32.89 8.09
C ALA A 239 -1.61 32.18 9.44
N ALA A 240 -2.06 32.88 10.48
CA ALA A 240 -2.29 32.29 11.79
C ALA A 240 -3.48 31.31 11.79
N GLU A 241 -4.56 31.64 11.09
CA GLU A 241 -5.73 30.77 10.92
C GLU A 241 -5.36 29.48 10.18
N PHE A 242 -4.66 29.60 9.05
CA PHE A 242 -4.16 28.45 8.28
C PHE A 242 -3.35 27.48 9.16
N LEU A 243 -2.43 28.00 9.97
CA LEU A 243 -1.59 27.18 10.86
C LEU A 243 -2.35 26.57 12.05
N ASN A 244 -3.45 27.21 12.50
CA ASN A 244 -4.27 26.71 13.61
C ASN A 244 -5.26 25.62 13.16
N GLU A 245 -5.81 25.74 11.96
CA GLU A 245 -6.65 24.69 11.35
C GLU A 245 -5.85 23.39 11.19
N GLU A 246 -4.57 23.48 10.79
CA GLU A 246 -3.70 22.32 10.66
C GLU A 246 -3.40 21.61 11.99
N ARG A 247 -3.13 22.38 13.05
CA ARG A 247 -2.89 21.80 14.39
C ARG A 247 -4.13 21.10 14.94
N SER A 248 -5.33 21.56 14.58
CA SER A 248 -6.60 20.97 15.00
C SER A 248 -6.88 19.67 14.24
N ASP A 249 -6.54 19.63 12.95
CA ASP A 249 -6.62 18.43 12.11
C ASP A 249 -5.63 17.32 12.56
N GLU A 250 -4.39 17.69 12.91
CA GLU A 250 -3.39 16.74 13.42
C GLU A 250 -3.77 16.16 14.79
N ALA A 251 -4.29 16.99 15.70
CA ALA A 251 -4.77 16.54 17.01
C ALA A 251 -6.03 15.66 16.91
N GLY A 252 -6.92 15.95 15.95
CA GLY A 252 -8.08 15.11 15.65
C GLY A 252 -7.69 13.76 15.05
N SER A 253 -6.65 13.71 14.21
CA SER A 253 -6.16 12.45 13.62
C SER A 253 -5.52 11.52 14.66
N LEU A 254 -4.77 12.06 15.64
CA LEU A 254 -4.13 11.28 16.72
C LEU A 254 -5.13 10.77 17.79
N ALA A 255 -6.28 11.43 17.94
CA ALA A 255 -7.32 11.01 18.88
C ALA A 255 -8.19 9.85 18.36
N VAL A 256 -8.21 9.63 17.05
CA VAL A 256 -8.94 8.51 16.41
C VAL A 256 -8.13 7.21 16.40
N GLU A 257 -6.83 7.28 16.68
CA GLU A 257 -5.91 6.13 16.76
C GLU A 257 -5.71 5.56 18.19
N ARG A 258 -6.49 6.00 19.18
CA ARG A 258 -6.50 5.45 20.56
C ARG A 258 -7.86 4.84 20.91
#